data_AF-A0A5C7PLH5-F1
#
_entry.id   AF-A0A5C7PLH5-F1
#
_cell.length_a   1.000
_cell.length_b   1.000
_cell.length_c   1.000
_cell.angle_alpha   90.00
_cell.angle_beta   90.00
_cell.angle_gamma   90.00
#
_symmetry.space_group_name_H-M   'P 1'
#
loop_
_entity.id
_entity.type
_entity.pdbx_description
1 polymer ?
#
loop_
_entity_poly.entity_id
_entity_poly.type
_entity_poly.pdbx_seq_one_letter_code
_entity_poly.pdbx_strand_id
1 'polypeptide(L)'
;MTNLEIGQLRNTAIAGAKAKALVQSEHWPFITDVVLGTLADESMVVLMKANTHDQRMKAQQMALAAKKFQDILSKLQSDGAEAERLLKEESEPDPEGGLDHG
;
A
#
# COMPACT_ATOMS: atom_id res chain seq x y z
N MET A 1 -17.78 -9.57 15.10
CA MET A 1 -17.50 -9.63 13.64
C MET A 1 -17.73 -11.05 13.09
N THR A 2 -17.97 -11.27 11.79
CA THR A 2 -18.04 -12.63 11.21
C THR A 2 -16.65 -13.24 10.98
N ASN A 3 -16.53 -14.57 10.94
CA ASN A 3 -15.25 -15.25 10.66
C ASN A 3 -14.64 -14.86 9.30
N LEU A 4 -15.48 -14.55 8.31
CA LEU A 4 -15.04 -14.09 6.99
C LEU A 4 -14.42 -12.69 7.07
N GLU A 5 -15.07 -11.76 7.77
CA GLU A 5 -14.58 -10.40 7.98
C GLU A 5 -13.26 -10.38 8.77
N ILE A 6 -13.14 -11.21 9.81
CA ILE A 6 -11.88 -11.37 10.57
C ILE A 6 -10.76 -11.90 9.65
N GLY A 7 -11.07 -12.87 8.78
CA GLY A 7 -10.13 -13.39 7.80
C GLY A 7 -9.66 -12.31 6.80
N GLN A 8 -10.58 -11.47 6.32
CA GLN A 8 -10.26 -10.35 5.43
C GLN A 8 -9.38 -9.30 6.13
N LEU A 9 -9.73 -8.90 7.36
CA LEU A 9 -8.92 -7.94 8.13
C LEU A 9 -7.50 -8.45 8.40
N ARG A 10 -7.35 -9.74 8.73
CA ARG A 10 -6.01 -10.35 8.91
C ARG A 10 -5.19 -10.28 7.64
N ASN A 11 -5.79 -10.58 6.48
CA ASN A 11 -5.11 -10.47 5.20
C ASN A 11 -4.69 -9.02 4.89
N THR A 12 -5.56 -8.04 5.18
CA THR A 12 -5.26 -6.61 5.02
C THR A 12 -4.11 -6.16 5.93
N ALA A 13 -4.11 -6.58 7.20
CA ALA A 13 -3.03 -6.28 8.15
C ALA A 13 -1.69 -6.86 7.69
N ILE A 14 -1.67 -8.11 7.20
CA ILE A 14 -0.46 -8.74 6.66
C ILE A 14 0.05 -7.99 5.42
N ALA A 15 -0.85 -7.58 4.52
CA ALA A 15 -0.47 -6.82 3.34
C ALA A 15 0.16 -5.47 3.70
N GLY A 16 -0.42 -4.74 4.66
CA GLY A 16 0.15 -3.49 5.15
C GLY A 16 1.49 -3.65 5.87
N ALA A 17 1.66 -4.72 6.65
CA ALA A 17 2.94 -5.03 7.29
C ALA A 17 4.05 -5.30 6.25
N LYS A 18 3.74 -6.03 5.18
CA LYS A 18 4.67 -6.26 4.07
C LYS A 18 5.00 -4.96 3.33
N ALA A 19 4.02 -4.11 3.07
CA ALA A 19 4.24 -2.81 2.45
C ALA A 19 5.15 -1.92 3.33
N LYS A 20 4.93 -1.91 4.65
CA LYS A 20 5.79 -1.20 5.61
C LYS A 20 7.20 -1.74 5.63
N ALA A 21 7.38 -3.06 5.65
CA ALA A 21 8.70 -3.69 5.63
C ALA A 21 9.47 -3.35 4.33
N LEU A 22 8.79 -3.31 3.18
CA LEU A 22 9.41 -2.90 1.92
C LEU A 22 9.93 -1.47 1.97
N VAL A 23 9.11 -0.52 2.44
CA VAL A 23 9.50 0.91 2.54
C VAL A 23 10.64 1.13 3.54
N GLN A 24 10.73 0.29 4.57
CA GLN A 24 11.80 0.33 5.57
C GLN A 24 13.06 -0.47 5.16
N SER A 25 13.01 -1.19 4.03
CA SER A 25 14.13 -2.01 3.58
C SER A 25 15.25 -1.16 3.00
N GLU A 26 16.46 -1.69 3.03
CA GLU A 26 17.64 -1.09 2.38
C GLU A 26 17.49 -0.98 0.85
N HIS A 27 16.58 -1.75 0.25
CA HIS A 27 16.31 -1.74 -1.17
C HIS A 27 15.36 -0.62 -1.59
N TRP A 28 14.67 0.03 -0.64
CA TRP A 28 13.68 1.06 -0.95
C TRP A 28 14.26 2.22 -1.78
N PRO A 29 15.42 2.80 -1.44
CA PRO A 29 16.04 3.84 -2.28
C PRO A 29 16.35 3.36 -3.71
N PHE A 30 16.78 2.11 -3.88
CA PHE A 30 17.01 1.55 -5.23
C PHE A 30 15.69 1.47 -6.03
N ILE A 31 14.61 1.03 -5.39
CA ILE A 31 13.29 0.95 -6.04
C ILE A 31 12.81 2.35 -6.42
N THR A 32 12.87 3.33 -5.51
CA THR A 32 12.34 4.68 -5.78
C THR A 32 13.21 5.44 -6.76
N ASP A 33 14.52 5.46 -6.55
CA ASP A 33 15.41 6.39 -7.23
C ASP A 33 15.87 5.80 -8.56
N VAL A 34 16.07 4.49 -8.62
CA VAL A 34 16.50 3.82 -9.85
C VAL A 34 15.30 3.32 -10.63
N VAL A 35 14.46 2.44 -10.07
CA VAL A 35 13.41 1.78 -10.87
C VAL A 35 12.30 2.77 -11.25
N LEU A 36 11.69 3.44 -10.26
CA LEU A 36 10.60 4.38 -10.51
C LEU A 36 11.12 5.69 -11.14
N GLY A 37 12.31 6.16 -10.71
CA GLY A 37 12.98 7.31 -11.30
C GLY A 37 13.27 7.11 -12.79
N THR A 38 13.88 5.98 -13.17
CA THR A 38 14.14 5.66 -14.59
C THR A 38 12.84 5.58 -15.39
N LEU A 39 11.79 4.97 -14.84
CA LEU A 39 10.49 4.88 -15.52
C LEU A 39 9.87 6.27 -15.75
N ALA A 40 10.01 7.18 -14.79
CA ALA A 40 9.56 8.57 -14.93
C ALA A 40 10.38 9.31 -15.99
N ASP A 41 11.71 9.18 -15.98
CA ASP A 41 12.58 9.82 -16.96
C ASP A 41 12.31 9.31 -18.39
N GLU A 42 12.18 7.99 -18.56
CA GLU A 42 11.81 7.39 -19.85
C GLU A 42 10.44 7.88 -20.32
N SER A 43 9.47 8.02 -19.42
CA SER A 43 8.15 8.53 -19.77
C SER A 43 8.23 9.94 -20.38
N MET A 44 9.11 10.80 -19.85
CA MET A 44 9.34 12.14 -20.37
C MET A 44 10.02 12.11 -21.74
N VAL A 45 11.02 11.25 -21.92
CA VAL A 45 11.69 11.08 -23.23
C VAL A 45 10.70 10.60 -24.30
N VAL A 46 9.84 9.63 -23.96
CA VAL A 46 8.80 9.14 -24.88
C VAL A 46 7.81 10.26 -25.19
N LEU A 47 7.38 11.03 -24.19
CA LEU A 47 6.45 12.14 -24.39
C LEU A 47 7.02 13.22 -25.31
N MET A 48 8.29 13.60 -25.12
CA MET A 48 8.99 14.59 -25.97
C MET A 48 9.12 14.15 -27.43
N LYS A 49 9.20 12.84 -27.68
CA LYS A 49 9.34 12.23 -29.02
C LYS A 49 8.01 11.75 -29.60
N ALA A 50 6.90 11.97 -28.90
CA ALA A 50 5.60 11.41 -29.29
C ALA A 50 5.00 12.14 -30.49
N ASN A 51 4.95 11.47 -31.63
CA ASN A 51 4.34 11.96 -32.87
C ASN A 51 2.87 11.53 -33.02
N THR A 52 2.44 10.52 -32.25
CA THR A 52 1.07 10.01 -32.29
C THR A 52 0.36 10.11 -30.94
N HIS A 53 -0.98 10.04 -30.96
CA HIS A 53 -1.78 10.00 -29.73
C HIS A 53 -1.43 8.79 -28.86
N ASP A 54 -1.28 7.60 -29.47
CA ASP A 54 -0.95 6.37 -28.75
C ASP A 54 0.40 6.46 -28.02
N GLN A 55 1.39 7.12 -28.62
CA GLN A 55 2.69 7.36 -27.98
C GLN A 55 2.56 8.28 -26.76
N ARG A 56 1.71 9.33 -26.84
CA ARG A 56 1.42 10.20 -25.69
C ARG A 56 0.71 9.43 -24.58
N MET A 57 -0.29 8.60 -24.93
CA MET A 57 -1.00 7.77 -23.96
C MET A 57 -0.07 6.77 -23.27
N LYS A 58 0.85 6.13 -24.01
CA LYS A 58 1.86 5.23 -23.45
C LYS A 58 2.77 5.96 -22.47
N ALA A 59 3.29 7.14 -22.83
CA ALA A 59 4.11 7.95 -21.93
C ALA A 59 3.36 8.33 -20.64
N GLN A 60 2.10 8.75 -20.76
CA GLN A 60 1.27 9.07 -19.60
C GLN A 60 1.02 7.84 -18.71
N GLN A 61 0.83 6.65 -19.29
CA GLN A 61 0.68 5.41 -18.53
C GLN A 61 1.97 5.03 -17.78
N MET A 62 3.15 5.23 -18.38
CA MET A 62 4.44 5.00 -17.73
C MET A 62 4.64 5.92 -16.53
N ALA A 63 4.41 7.23 -16.72
CA ALA A 63 4.48 8.22 -15.64
C ALA A 63 3.49 7.89 -14.50
N LEU A 64 2.26 7.50 -14.87
CA LEU A 64 1.23 7.13 -13.92
C LEU A 64 1.58 5.84 -13.16
N ALA A 65 2.21 4.87 -13.80
CA ALA A 65 2.64 3.63 -13.15
C ALA A 65 3.70 3.90 -12.07
N ALA A 66 4.67 4.78 -12.35
CA ALA A 66 5.68 5.18 -11.38
C ALA A 66 5.05 5.80 -10.11
N LYS A 67 4.06 6.67 -10.29
CA LYS A 67 3.33 7.32 -9.19
C LYS A 67 2.40 6.35 -8.45
N LYS A 68 1.60 5.58 -9.19
CA LYS A 68 0.59 4.66 -8.62
C LYS A 68 1.21 3.61 -7.71
N PHE A 69 2.45 3.19 -7.96
CA PHE A 69 3.12 2.23 -7.11
C PHE A 69 3.30 2.75 -5.67
N GLN A 70 3.71 4.00 -5.52
CA GLN A 70 3.85 4.66 -4.21
C GLN A 70 2.49 4.87 -3.53
N ASP A 71 1.48 5.25 -4.31
CA ASP A 71 0.10 5.42 -3.81
C ASP A 71 -0.47 4.09 -3.28
N ILE A 72 -0.25 2.98 -4.00
CA ILE A 72 -0.70 1.64 -3.58
C ILE A 72 -0.02 1.22 -2.29
N LEU A 73 1.30 1.41 -2.17
CA LEU A 73 2.03 1.08 -0.94
C LEU A 73 1.55 1.90 0.25
N SER A 74 1.36 3.21 0.05
CA SER A 74 0.85 4.11 1.09
C SER A 74 -0.55 3.68 1.54
N LYS A 75 -1.42 3.31 0.60
CA LYS A 75 -2.75 2.78 0.89
C LYS A 75 -2.69 1.46 1.66
N LEU A 76 -1.85 0.52 1.24
CA LEU A 76 -1.68 -0.76 1.95
C LEU A 76 -1.18 -0.56 3.39
N GLN A 77 -0.25 0.36 3.61
CA GLN A 77 0.21 0.71 4.96
C GLN A 77 -0.93 1.27 5.82
N SER A 78 -1.71 2.20 5.29
CA SER A 78 -2.84 2.81 5.98
C SER A 78 -3.94 1.78 6.29
N ASP A 79 -4.39 1.04 5.27
CA ASP A 79 -5.44 0.04 5.39
C ASP A 79 -5.02 -1.09 6.35
N GLY A 80 -3.74 -1.50 6.32
CA GLY A 80 -3.22 -2.53 7.22
C GLY A 80 -3.09 -2.05 8.68
N ALA A 81 -2.69 -0.80 8.91
CA ALA A 81 -2.64 -0.23 10.26
C ALA A 81 -4.05 -0.13 10.87
N GLU A 82 -5.03 0.28 10.06
CA GLU A 82 -6.44 0.31 10.48
C GLU A 82 -6.98 -1.10 10.76
N ALA A 83 -6.67 -2.08 9.89
CA ALA A 83 -7.08 -3.46 10.12
C ALA A 83 -6.45 -4.06 11.39
N GLU A 84 -5.20 -3.73 11.69
CA GLU A 84 -4.55 -4.14 12.95
C GLU A 84 -5.23 -3.52 14.17
N ARG A 85 -5.63 -2.24 14.09
CA ARG A 85 -6.38 -1.55 15.15
C ARG A 85 -7.72 -2.23 15.42
N LEU A 86 -8.51 -2.47 14.37
CA LEU A 86 -9.81 -3.14 14.47
C LEU A 86 -9.70 -4.57 15.03
N LEU A 87 -8.65 -5.31 14.65
CA LEU A 87 -8.41 -6.65 15.19
C LEU A 87 -8.05 -6.63 16.67
N LYS A 88 -7.33 -5.60 17.15
CA LYS A 88 -7.03 -5.44 18.59
C LYS A 88 -8.28 -5.11 19.38
N GLU A 89 -9.10 -4.19 18.90
CA GLU A 89 -10.37 -3.81 19.52
C GLU A 89 -11.33 -5.00 19.67
N GLU A 90 -11.40 -5.92 18.68
CA GLU A 90 -12.20 -7.16 18.79
C GLU A 90 -11.59 -8.20 19.76
N SER A 91 -10.28 -8.10 20.04
CA SER A 91 -9.55 -9.04 20.90
C SER A 91 -9.47 -8.59 22.36
N GLU A 92 -9.77 -7.31 22.64
CA GLU A 92 -9.81 -6.77 24.00
C GLU A 92 -11.06 -7.27 24.72
N PRO A 93 -10.92 -7.92 25.90
CA PRO A 93 -12.07 -8.36 26.67
C PRO A 93 -12.85 -7.13 27.19
N ASP A 94 -14.17 -7.24 27.15
CA ASP A 94 -15.10 -6.24 27.70
C ASP A 94 -14.70 -5.89 29.14
N PRO A 95 -14.49 -4.60 29.50
CA PRO A 95 -14.13 -4.22 30.86
C PRO A 95 -15.24 -4.47 31.90
N GLU A 96 -16.44 -4.94 31.50
CA GLU A 96 -17.59 -5.21 32.38
C GLU A 96 -17.77 -6.68 32.80
N GLY A 97 -16.67 -7.44 32.93
CA GLY A 97 -16.70 -8.86 33.33
C GLY A 97 -16.23 -9.17 34.76
N GLY A 98 -16.14 -8.18 35.66
CA GLY A 98 -15.44 -8.32 36.94
C GLY A 98 -16.18 -7.78 38.15
N LEU A 99 -17.46 -8.13 38.34
CA LEU A 99 -18.11 -8.06 39.66
C LEU A 99 -18.65 -9.45 40.01
N ASP A 100 -17.72 -10.33 40.35
CA ASP A 100 -18.01 -11.44 41.26
C ASP A 100 -18.17 -10.84 42.67
N HIS A 101 -19.40 -10.51 43.03
CA HIS A 101 -19.78 -10.19 44.40
C HIS A 101 -20.40 -11.42 45.04
N GLY A 102 -19.58 -12.15 45.81
CA GLY A 102 -19.96 -12.73 47.10
C GLY A 102 -20.77 -14.01 47.09
#